data_AF-A0AAD6A0Z1-F1
#
_entry.id   AF-A0AAD6A0Z1-F1
#
_cell.length_a   1.000
_cell.length_b   1.000
_cell.length_c   1.000
_cell.angle_alpha   90.00
_cell.angle_beta   90.00
_cell.angle_gamma   90.00
#
_symmetry.space_group_name_H-M   'P 1'
#
loop_
_entity.id
_entity.type
_entity.pdbx_description
1 polymer ?
#
loop_
_entity_poly.entity_id
_entity_poly.type
_entity_poly.pdbx_seq_one_letter_code
_entity_poly.pdbx_strand_id
1 'polypeptide(L)'
;MGCLPSILTILKSNDSSIYDPKTGCIEKYNILSRYHNSLLLKTVKELRIKYPHAKIIYADIYKPVINFIRFPQCFGFTSKSLVVCCGIGGEYNWYQPKMCGTPDVTACQNPLTYVNWDGLHLSLCCQ
;
A
#
# COMPACT_ATOMS: atom_id res chain seq x y z
N MET A 1 -1.65 5.43 3.42
CA MET A 1 -0.24 4.97 3.51
C MET A 1 0.58 5.68 2.45
N GLY A 2 1.82 6.06 2.73
CA GLY A 2 2.69 6.81 1.80
C GLY A 2 3.29 5.98 0.67
N CYS A 3 3.09 4.67 0.69
CA CYS A 3 3.56 3.74 -0.33
C CYS A 3 2.53 3.40 -1.40
N LEU A 4 1.33 3.98 -1.35
CA LEU A 4 0.33 3.73 -2.38
C LEU A 4 0.78 4.38 -3.69
N PRO A 5 0.79 3.66 -4.82
CA PRO A 5 1.21 4.22 -6.12
C PRO A 5 0.41 5.48 -6.51
N SER A 6 -0.88 5.52 -6.21
CA SER A 6 -1.71 6.72 -6.40
C SER A 6 -1.20 7.93 -5.62
N ILE A 7 -0.88 7.75 -4.34
CA ILE A 7 -0.33 8.80 -3.47
C ILE A 7 1.04 9.25 -3.96
N LEU A 8 1.88 8.31 -4.40
CA LEU A 8 3.21 8.59 -4.95
C LEU A 8 3.15 9.39 -6.25
N THR A 9 2.19 9.08 -7.14
CA THR A 9 1.97 9.83 -8.38
C THR A 9 1.35 11.21 -8.11
N ILE A 10 0.28 11.30 -7.32
CA ILE A 10 -0.46 12.55 -7.08
C ILE A 10 0.40 13.57 -6.33
N LEU A 11 1.18 13.11 -5.35
CA LEU A 11 1.97 13.97 -4.46
C LEU A 11 3.46 13.90 -4.78
N LYS A 12 3.79 13.55 -6.03
CA LYS A 12 5.16 13.50 -6.50
C LYS A 12 5.86 14.85 -6.27
N SER A 13 7.05 14.80 -5.70
CA SER A 13 7.91 15.95 -5.46
C SER A 13 9.33 15.66 -5.97
N ASN A 14 10.04 16.71 -6.37
CA ASN A 14 11.46 16.61 -6.69
C ASN A 14 12.35 16.67 -5.43
N ASP A 15 11.77 17.02 -4.28
CA ASP A 15 12.47 17.00 -3.00
C ASP A 15 12.60 15.55 -2.52
N SER A 16 13.79 14.95 -2.70
CA SER A 16 14.06 13.59 -2.28
C SER A 16 13.95 13.38 -0.77
N SER A 17 14.01 14.43 0.05
CA SER A 17 13.97 14.33 1.52
C SER A 17 12.63 13.86 2.07
N ILE A 18 11.55 13.97 1.30
CA ILE A 18 10.21 13.52 1.73
C ILE A 18 10.04 12.00 1.61
N TYR A 19 10.93 11.34 0.88
CA TYR A 19 10.86 9.92 0.59
C TYR A 19 11.75 9.12 1.53
N ASP A 20 11.24 8.00 2.03
CA ASP A 20 12.05 7.03 2.77
C ASP A 20 13.02 6.33 1.79
N PRO A 21 14.35 6.37 2.04
CA PRO A 21 15.34 5.87 1.08
C PRO A 21 15.36 4.34 0.95
N LYS A 22 14.72 3.60 1.87
CA LYS A 22 14.67 2.13 1.84
C LYS A 22 13.47 1.62 1.05
N THR A 23 12.41 2.40 0.96
CA THR A 23 11.13 1.98 0.39
C THR A 23 10.68 2.83 -0.78
N GLY A 24 11.18 4.05 -0.92
CA GLY A 24 10.70 5.03 -1.90
C GLY A 24 9.34 5.64 -1.56
N CYS A 25 8.81 5.39 -0.36
CA CYS A 25 7.50 5.88 0.06
C CYS A 25 7.56 7.29 0.66
N ILE A 26 6.46 8.06 0.57
CA ILE A 26 6.39 9.38 1.23
C ILE A 26 6.24 9.20 2.74
N GLU A 27 7.23 9.63 3.51
CA GLU A 27 7.36 9.28 4.93
C GLU A 27 6.27 9.93 5.80
N LYS A 28 5.88 11.17 5.50
CA LYS A 28 4.80 11.87 6.22
C LYS A 28 3.51 11.06 6.30
N TYR A 29 3.12 10.39 5.21
CA TYR A 29 1.90 9.58 5.17
C TYR A 29 2.06 8.21 5.80
N ASN A 30 3.29 7.68 5.85
CA ASN A 30 3.62 6.49 6.62
C ASN A 30 3.55 6.77 8.13
N ILE A 31 4.09 7.90 8.59
CA ILE A 31 3.95 8.37 9.98
C ILE A 31 2.48 8.50 10.36
N LEU A 32 1.67 9.16 9.52
CA LEU A 32 0.23 9.30 9.75
C LEU A 32 -0.47 7.95 9.89
N SER A 33 -0.14 6.99 9.01
CA SER A 33 -0.74 5.65 9.03
C SER A 33 -0.37 4.89 10.31
N ARG A 34 0.90 4.95 10.74
CA ARG A 34 1.35 4.34 12.00
C ARG A 34 0.70 4.99 13.22
N TYR A 35 0.54 6.31 13.21
CA TYR A 35 -0.13 7.05 14.27
C TYR A 35 -1.60 6.63 14.40
N HIS A 36 -2.34 6.63 13.30
CA HIS A 36 -3.72 6.12 13.25
C HIS A 36 -3.82 4.70 13.82
N ASN A 37 -2.95 3.78 13.38
CA ASN A 37 -2.97 2.39 13.84
C ASN A 37 -2.67 2.26 15.34
N SER A 38 -1.85 3.14 15.91
CA SER A 38 -1.59 3.16 17.36
C SER A 38 -2.83 3.55 18.18
N LEU A 39 -3.59 4.53 17.71
CA LEU A 39 -4.85 4.95 18.32
C LEU A 39 -5.93 3.87 18.16
N LEU A 40 -6.01 3.25 16.98
CA LEU A 40 -6.92 2.14 16.72
C LEU A 40 -6.64 0.97 17.66
N LEU A 41 -5.37 0.56 17.81
CA LEU A 41 -4.99 -0.51 18.71
C LEU A 41 -5.32 -0.18 20.18
N LYS A 42 -5.11 1.07 20.61
CA LYS A 42 -5.53 1.53 21.94
C LYS A 42 -7.04 1.37 22.13
N THR A 43 -7.83 1.84 21.18
CA THR A 43 -9.30 1.76 21.20
C THR A 43 -9.77 0.31 21.22
N VAL A 44 -9.15 -0.58 20.43
CA VAL A 44 -9.45 -2.02 20.44
C VAL A 44 -9.23 -2.64 21.83
N LYS A 45 -8.17 -2.24 22.54
CA LYS A 45 -7.91 -2.72 23.91
C LYS A 45 -9.01 -2.26 24.88
N GLU A 46 -9.43 -1.00 24.79
CA GLU A 46 -10.51 -0.45 25.60
C GLU A 46 -11.85 -1.17 25.34
N LEU A 47 -12.16 -1.42 24.07
CA LEU A 47 -13.39 -2.14 23.69
C LEU A 47 -13.41 -3.59 24.20
N ARG A 48 -12.26 -4.28 24.22
CA ARG A 48 -12.17 -5.64 24.78
C ARG A 48 -12.51 -5.68 26.27
N ILE A 49 -12.14 -4.64 27.01
CA ILE A 49 -12.48 -4.49 28.44
C ILE A 49 -13.98 -4.23 28.59
N LYS A 50 -14.53 -3.33 27.76
CA LYS A 50 -15.94 -2.93 27.82
C LYS A 50 -16.91 -4.04 27.39
N TYR A 51 -16.49 -4.89 26.46
CA TYR A 51 -17.33 -5.94 25.87
C TYR A 51 -16.67 -7.32 26.02
N PRO A 52 -16.63 -7.89 27.24
CA PRO A 52 -15.89 -9.12 27.52
C PRO A 52 -16.44 -10.36 26.79
N HIS A 53 -17.71 -10.32 26.37
CA HIS A 53 -18.36 -11.40 25.61
C HIS A 53 -18.17 -11.26 24.09
N ALA A 54 -17.61 -10.15 23.59
CA ALA A 54 -17.36 -9.93 22.17
C ALA A 54 -15.91 -10.30 21.80
N LYS A 55 -15.74 -11.02 20.69
CA LYS A 55 -14.41 -11.31 20.14
C LYS A 55 -13.96 -10.16 19.23
N ILE A 56 -13.12 -9.27 19.76
CA ILE A 56 -12.60 -8.11 19.01
C ILE A 56 -11.14 -8.37 18.63
N ILE A 57 -10.83 -8.37 17.34
CA ILE A 57 -9.49 -8.67 16.80
C ILE A 57 -8.96 -7.44 16.06
N TYR A 58 -7.67 -7.16 16.23
CA TYR A 58 -6.95 -6.16 15.44
C TYR A 58 -6.04 -6.88 14.45
N ALA A 59 -6.14 -6.53 13.18
CA ALA A 59 -5.27 -7.04 12.12
C ALA A 59 -4.36 -5.91 11.61
N ASP A 60 -3.05 -6.11 11.71
CA ASP A 60 -2.05 -5.14 11.25
C ASP A 60 -1.73 -5.35 9.77
N ILE A 61 -2.38 -4.57 8.90
CA ILE A 61 -2.10 -4.59 7.45
C ILE A 61 -0.83 -3.77 7.12
N TYR A 62 -0.44 -2.82 7.98
CA TYR A 62 0.65 -1.90 7.66
C TYR A 62 2.01 -2.61 7.55
N LYS A 63 2.37 -3.41 8.56
CA LYS A 63 3.69 -4.05 8.59
C LYS A 63 3.91 -5.06 7.45
N PRO A 64 2.98 -5.98 7.14
CA PRO A 64 3.15 -6.90 6.01
C PRO A 64 3.35 -6.16 4.69
N VAL A 65 2.55 -5.12 4.41
CA VAL A 65 2.67 -4.35 3.16
C VAL A 65 4.04 -3.66 3.04
N ILE A 66 4.53 -3.05 4.13
CA ILE A 66 5.88 -2.46 4.13
C ILE A 66 6.96 -3.52 3.88
N ASN A 67 6.79 -4.74 4.42
CA ASN A 67 7.73 -5.83 4.16
C ASN A 67 7.68 -6.30 2.70
N PHE A 68 6.50 -6.38 2.09
CA PHE A 68 6.36 -6.70 0.67
C PHE A 68 7.05 -5.66 -0.21
N ILE A 69 7.00 -4.39 0.19
CA ILE A 69 7.65 -3.31 -0.54
C ILE A 69 9.17 -3.37 -0.39
N ARG A 70 9.66 -3.62 0.82
CA ARG A 70 11.09 -3.62 1.14
C ARG A 70 11.82 -4.88 0.66
N PHE A 71 11.13 -6.01 0.67
CA PHE A 71 11.70 -7.33 0.36
C PHE A 71 10.83 -8.12 -0.62
N PRO A 72 10.44 -7.57 -1.78
CA PRO A 72 9.43 -8.17 -2.65
C PRO A 72 9.77 -9.60 -3.09
N GLN A 73 11.04 -9.84 -3.40
CA GLN A 73 11.52 -11.14 -3.87
C GLN A 73 11.39 -12.24 -2.81
N CYS A 74 11.46 -11.90 -1.51
CA CYS A 74 11.25 -12.87 -0.42
C CYS A 74 9.80 -13.40 -0.39
N PHE A 75 8.87 -12.71 -1.05
CA PHE A 75 7.45 -13.05 -1.09
C PHE A 75 6.98 -13.42 -2.51
N GLY A 76 7.90 -13.63 -3.46
CA GLY A 76 7.55 -13.98 -4.84
C GLY A 76 7.07 -12.80 -5.70
N PHE A 77 7.22 -11.55 -5.23
CA PHE A 77 6.90 -10.36 -6.01
C PHE A 77 8.05 -9.93 -6.90
N THR A 78 7.72 -9.21 -7.98
CA THR A 78 8.70 -8.52 -8.81
C THR A 78 9.45 -7.46 -8.00
N SER A 79 10.67 -7.11 -8.42
CA SER A 79 11.45 -6.03 -7.79
C SER A 79 10.78 -4.65 -7.87
N LYS A 80 9.76 -4.50 -8.73
CA LYS A 80 8.99 -3.27 -8.91
C LYS A 80 7.80 -3.21 -7.94
N SER A 81 8.08 -3.24 -6.65
CA SER A 81 7.06 -3.36 -5.60
C SER A 81 6.10 -2.17 -5.45
N LEU A 82 6.47 -1.00 -5.98
CA LEU A 82 5.65 0.21 -6.03
C LEU A 82 4.91 0.40 -7.37
N VAL A 83 5.04 -0.54 -8.31
CA VAL A 83 4.37 -0.45 -9.61
C VAL A 83 3.07 -1.24 -9.57
N VAL A 84 2.00 -0.69 -10.14
CA VAL A 84 0.69 -1.36 -10.19
C VAL A 84 0.63 -2.39 -11.31
N CYS A 85 -0.14 -3.47 -11.12
CA CYS A 85 -0.38 -4.45 -12.18
C CYS A 85 -1.31 -3.90 -13.27
N CYS A 86 -2.43 -3.28 -12.89
CA CYS A 86 -3.42 -2.71 -13.80
C CYS A 86 -3.21 -1.20 -13.94
N GLY A 87 -2.75 -0.78 -15.11
CA GLY A 87 -2.21 0.55 -15.27
C GLY A 87 -2.02 0.97 -16.72
N ILE A 88 -1.51 2.19 -16.90
CA ILE A 88 -1.41 2.86 -18.21
C ILE A 88 -0.03 3.53 -18.45
N GLY A 89 0.96 3.19 -17.63
CA GLY A 89 2.32 3.73 -17.73
C GLY A 89 2.64 4.83 -16.70
N GLY A 90 3.79 5.48 -16.88
CA GLY A 90 4.39 6.34 -15.87
C GLY A 90 5.25 5.57 -14.85
N GLU A 91 5.87 6.29 -13.91
CA GLU A 91 6.85 5.73 -12.96
C GLU A 91 6.29 4.56 -12.13
N TYR A 92 5.05 4.68 -11.68
CA TYR A 92 4.37 3.65 -10.88
C TYR A 92 3.30 2.87 -11.67
N ASN A 93 3.31 2.97 -13.00
CA ASN A 93 2.27 2.46 -13.91
C ASN A 93 0.85 3.00 -13.60
N TRP A 94 0.75 4.16 -12.95
CA TRP A 94 -0.53 4.71 -12.47
C TRP A 94 -0.69 6.17 -12.90
N TYR A 95 -1.89 6.53 -13.36
CA TYR A 95 -2.22 7.89 -13.80
C TYR A 95 -3.71 8.21 -13.60
N GLN A 96 -4.02 9.39 -13.05
CA GLN A 96 -5.38 9.93 -13.02
C GLN A 96 -5.55 10.90 -14.20
N PRO A 97 -6.62 10.80 -15.01
CA PRO A 97 -7.95 10.24 -14.70
C PRO A 97 -8.24 8.79 -15.13
N LYS A 98 -7.28 8.04 -15.69
CA LYS A 98 -7.53 6.68 -16.24
C LYS A 98 -7.26 5.58 -15.22
N MET A 99 -8.31 5.07 -14.58
CA MET A 99 -8.24 4.00 -13.58
C MET A 99 -8.35 2.60 -14.20
N CYS A 100 -7.98 1.56 -13.45
CA CYS A 100 -8.20 0.17 -13.87
C CYS A 100 -9.67 -0.06 -14.24
N GLY A 101 -9.92 -0.73 -15.37
CA GLY A 101 -11.26 -0.94 -15.92
C GLY A 101 -11.74 0.16 -16.89
N THR A 102 -10.97 1.25 -17.08
CA THR A 102 -11.23 2.22 -18.15
C THR A 102 -10.58 1.79 -19.48
N PRO A 103 -11.08 2.26 -20.63
CA PRO A 103 -10.47 1.96 -21.92
C PRO A 103 -8.98 2.32 -21.97
N ASP A 104 -8.20 1.45 -22.61
CA ASP A 104 -6.74 1.53 -22.76
C ASP A 104 -5.92 1.28 -21.48
N VAL A 105 -6.56 0.96 -20.34
CA VAL A 105 -5.87 0.54 -19.11
C VAL A 105 -5.82 -0.98 -19.07
N THR A 106 -4.61 -1.54 -19.08
CA THR A 106 -4.41 -2.99 -19.17
C THR A 106 -3.80 -3.56 -17.89
N ALA A 107 -4.24 -4.76 -17.53
CA ALA A 107 -3.62 -5.55 -16.48
C ALA A 107 -2.32 -6.20 -16.95
N CYS A 108 -1.38 -6.35 -16.03
CA CYS A 108 -0.18 -7.16 -16.21
C CYS A 108 -0.54 -8.64 -16.42
N GLN A 109 0.37 -9.40 -17.04
CA GLN A 109 0.14 -10.81 -17.37
C GLN A 109 -0.06 -11.71 -16.14
N ASN A 110 0.65 -11.43 -15.03
CA ASN A 110 0.55 -12.20 -13.80
C ASN A 110 0.33 -11.30 -12.58
N PRO A 111 -0.92 -11.10 -12.13
CA PRO A 111 -1.23 -10.25 -10.99
C PRO A 111 -0.64 -10.73 -9.66
N LEU A 112 -0.33 -12.02 -9.51
CA LEU A 112 0.19 -12.60 -8.27
C LEU A 112 1.63 -12.16 -7.97
N THR A 113 2.36 -11.67 -8.98
CA THR A 113 3.74 -11.19 -8.81
C THR A 113 3.83 -9.69 -8.49
N TYR A 114 2.70 -9.02 -8.31
CA TYR A 114 2.64 -7.59 -7.99
C TYR A 114 2.04 -7.38 -6.60
N VAL A 115 2.59 -6.43 -5.84
CA VAL A 115 2.05 -6.09 -4.51
C VAL A 115 0.72 -5.34 -4.62
N ASN A 116 0.62 -4.44 -5.62
CA ASN A 116 -0.51 -3.53 -5.79
C ASN A 116 -1.22 -3.76 -7.14
N TRP A 117 -2.55 -3.76 -7.10
CA TRP A 117 -3.39 -4.01 -8.26
C TRP A 117 -3.57 -2.77 -9.12
N ASP A 118 -4.07 -1.66 -8.58
CA ASP A 118 -4.60 -0.51 -9.34
C ASP A 118 -4.21 0.87 -8.80
N GLY A 119 -3.26 0.91 -7.87
CA GLY A 119 -2.73 2.09 -7.19
C GLY A 119 -3.38 2.40 -5.85
N LEU A 120 -4.46 1.72 -5.50
CA LEU A 120 -5.20 1.87 -4.25
C LEU A 120 -5.31 0.55 -3.49
N HIS A 121 -5.53 -0.55 -4.21
CA HIS A 121 -5.78 -1.87 -3.65
C HIS A 121 -4.56 -2.79 -3.82
N LEU A 122 -4.37 -3.71 -2.86
CA LEU A 122 -3.37 -4.77 -2.98
C LEU A 122 -3.85 -5.85 -3.95
N SER A 123 -2.91 -6.55 -4.58
CA SER A 123 -3.22 -7.73 -5.41
C SER A 123 -3.69 -8.92 -4.57
N LEU A 124 -4.30 -9.90 -5.24
CA LEU A 124 -4.89 -11.10 -4.64
C LEU A 124 -3.93 -11.93 -3.77
N CYS A 125 -2.61 -11.82 -3.97
CA CYS A 125 -1.60 -12.50 -3.13
C CYS A 125 -1.62 -12.04 -1.66
N CYS A 126 -2.27 -10.92 -1.36
CA CYS A 126 -2.24 -10.25 -0.06
C CYS A 126 -3.62 -10.15 0.63
N GLN A 127 -4.65 -10.80 0.08
CA GLN A 127 -6.00 -10.90 0.65
C GLN A 127 -6.21 -12.31 1.24
#